data_AF-A0A8T4I7C6-F1
#
_entry.id   AF-A0A8T4I7C6-F1
#
_cell.length_a   1.000
_cell.length_b   1.000
_cell.length_c   1.000
_cell.angle_alpha   90.00
_cell.angle_beta   90.00
_cell.angle_gamma   90.00
#
_symmetry.space_group_name_H-M   'P 1'
#
loop_
_entity.id
_entity.type
_entity.pdbx_description
1 polymer ?
#
loop_
_entity_poly.entity_id
_entity_poly.type
_entity_poly.pdbx_seq_one_letter_code
_entity_poly.pdbx_strand_id
1 'polypeptide(L)' 'GVARWRRAQRGLTRLLSRDVRRLRRLILPLRLQESVPDWIEAVRAVVDDYADASVELAADFYDAERVAARVT' A
#
# COMPACT_ATOMS: atom_id res chain seq x y z
N GLY A 1 -2.85 20.81 -7.98
CA GLY A 1 -3.68 20.91 -6.76
C GLY A 1 -3.84 19.56 -6.06
N VAL A 2 -4.32 19.58 -4.82
CA VAL A 2 -4.46 18.44 -3.88
C VAL A 2 -5.13 17.19 -4.49
N ALA A 3 -5.98 17.36 -5.50
CA ALA A 3 -6.70 16.28 -6.18
C ALA A 3 -5.80 15.16 -6.74
N ARG A 4 -4.57 15.48 -7.19
CA ARG A 4 -3.65 14.46 -7.74
C ARG A 4 -3.20 13.46 -6.67
N TRP A 5 -2.80 13.94 -5.49
CA TRP A 5 -2.38 13.07 -4.38
C TRP A 5 -3.54 12.27 -3.82
N ARG A 6 -4.73 12.87 -3.70
CA ARG A 6 -5.95 12.11 -3.33
C ARG A 6 -6.29 11.02 -4.34
N ARG A 7 -6.06 11.26 -5.64
CA ARG A 7 -6.25 10.23 -6.68
C ARG A 7 -5.19 9.12 -6.54
N ALA A 8 -3.93 9.47 -6.34
CA ALA A 8 -2.83 8.52 -6.14
C ALA A 8 -3.06 7.64 -4.90
N GLN A 9 -3.41 8.23 -3.75
CA GLN A 9 -3.69 7.48 -2.52
C GLN A 9 -4.82 6.46 -2.71
N ARG A 10 -5.91 6.86 -3.38
CA ARG A 10 -7.00 5.93 -3.72
C ARG A 10 -6.56 4.82 -4.67
N GLY A 11 -5.63 5.13 -5.58
CA GLY A 11 -4.99 4.14 -6.44
C GLY A 11 -4.24 3.10 -5.62
N LEU A 12 -3.37 3.53 -4.70
CA LEU A 12 -2.62 2.66 -3.80
C LEU A 12 -3.54 1.76 -2.97
N THR A 13 -4.58 2.31 -2.34
CA THR A 13 -5.55 1.51 -1.56
C THR A 13 -6.27 0.45 -2.41
N ARG A 14 -6.63 0.78 -3.66
CA ARG A 14 -7.27 -0.16 -4.59
C ARG A 14 -6.32 -1.28 -5.00
N LEU A 15 -5.07 -0.95 -5.29
CA LEU A 15 -4.06 -1.92 -5.69
C LEU A 15 -3.70 -2.84 -4.52
N LEU A 16 -3.46 -2.30 -3.31
CA LEU A 16 -3.30 -3.08 -2.08
C LEU A 16 -4.45 -4.06 -1.88
N SER A 17 -5.69 -3.57 -1.94
CA SER A 17 -6.88 -4.43 -1.77
C SER A 17 -6.96 -5.54 -2.81
N ARG A 18 -6.60 -5.24 -4.07
CA ARG A 18 -6.58 -6.22 -5.16
C ARG A 18 -5.52 -7.29 -4.92
N ASP A 19 -4.32 -6.89 -4.51
CA ASP A 19 -3.19 -7.80 -4.39
C ASP A 19 -3.33 -8.68 -3.14
N VAL A 20 -3.77 -8.13 -2.00
CA VAL A 20 -4.15 -8.93 -0.81
C VAL A 20 -5.24 -9.95 -1.13
N ARG A 21 -6.26 -9.58 -1.93
CA ARG A 21 -7.29 -10.53 -2.38
C ARG A 21 -6.71 -11.65 -3.24
N ARG A 22 -5.74 -11.35 -4.12
CA ARG A 22 -5.07 -12.36 -4.95
C ARG A 22 -4.24 -13.32 -4.10
N LEU A 23 -3.63 -12.86 -3.01
CA LEU A 23 -2.84 -13.71 -2.10
C LEU A 23 -3.68 -14.79 -1.41
N ARG A 24 -5.02 -14.65 -1.33
CA ARG A 24 -5.88 -15.72 -0.80
C ARG A 24 -5.68 -17.07 -1.50
N ARG A 25 -5.19 -17.08 -2.74
CA ARG A 25 -4.86 -18.31 -3.48
C ARG A 25 -3.72 -19.13 -2.86
N LEU A 26 -2.93 -18.54 -1.96
CA LEU A 26 -1.85 -19.23 -1.25
C LEU A 26 -2.37 -20.14 -0.13
N ILE A 27 -3.60 -19.88 0.36
CA ILE A 27 -4.22 -20.69 1.40
C ILE A 27 -4.65 -22.03 0.80
N LEU A 28 -4.14 -23.12 1.35
CA LEU A 28 -4.54 -24.49 1.01
C LEU A 28 -5.57 -24.98 2.04
N PRO A 29 -6.87 -25.13 1.69
CA PRO A 29 -7.92 -25.44 2.65
C PRO A 29 -7.70 -26.74 3.44
N LEU A 30 -7.06 -27.74 2.82
CA LEU A 30 -6.75 -29.02 3.46
C LEU A 30 -5.46 -28.99 4.31
N ARG A 31 -4.69 -27.89 4.26
CA ARG A 31 -3.39 -27.73 4.93
C ARG A 31 -3.23 -26.31 5.49
N LEU A 32 -4.24 -25.86 6.23
CA LEU A 32 -4.25 -24.49 6.75
C LEU A 32 -3.06 -24.19 7.68
N GLN A 33 -2.71 -25.12 8.57
CA GLN A 33 -1.57 -24.94 9.49
C GLN A 33 -0.25 -24.69 8.75
N GLU A 34 -0.06 -25.32 7.59
CA GLU A 34 1.15 -25.17 6.77
C GLU A 34 1.09 -23.91 5.88
N SER A 35 -0.06 -23.63 5.26
CA SER A 35 -0.16 -22.58 4.23
C SER A 35 -0.52 -21.18 4.75
N VAL A 36 -1.15 -21.07 5.92
CA VAL A 36 -1.53 -19.78 6.52
C VAL A 36 -0.31 -18.93 6.88
N PRO A 37 0.78 -19.47 7.49
CA PRO A 37 2.00 -18.70 7.75
C PRO A 37 2.57 -18.05 6.48
N ASP A 38 2.72 -18.80 5.39
CA ASP A 38 3.22 -18.26 4.11
C ASP A 38 2.31 -17.18 3.53
N TRP A 39 0.99 -17.36 3.65
CA TRP A 39 0.02 -16.34 3.25
C TRP A 39 0.15 -15.06 4.11
N ILE A 40 0.36 -15.17 5.42
CA ILE A 40 0.56 -14.03 6.32
C ILE A 40 1.84 -13.27 5.95
N GLU A 41 2.95 -13.97 5.75
CA GLU A 41 4.22 -13.35 5.36
C GLU A 41 4.10 -12.63 4.01
N ALA A 42 3.43 -13.25 3.03
CA ALA A 42 3.17 -12.60 1.75
C ALA A 42 2.27 -11.35 1.90
N VAL A 43 1.28 -11.38 2.79
CA VAL A 43 0.42 -10.20 3.07
C VAL A 43 1.23 -9.09 3.73
N ARG A 44 2.11 -9.41 4.69
CA ARG A 44 2.99 -8.44 5.36
C ARG A 44 3.88 -7.73 4.35
N ALA A 45 4.59 -8.49 3.52
CA ALA A 45 5.46 -7.91 2.48
C ALA A 45 4.70 -6.95 1.55
N VAL A 46 3.50 -7.34 1.09
CA VAL A 46 2.68 -6.47 0.25
C VAL A 46 2.22 -5.22 1.01
N VAL A 47 1.81 -5.35 2.28
CA VAL A 47 1.40 -4.20 3.09
C VAL A 47 2.57 -3.23 3.27
N ASP A 48 3.77 -3.74 3.53
CA ASP A 48 4.98 -2.93 3.69
C ASP A 48 5.32 -2.17 2.40
N ASP A 49 5.29 -2.84 1.23
CA ASP A 49 5.52 -2.19 -0.07
C ASP A 49 4.54 -1.01 -0.31
N TYR A 50 3.26 -1.20 0.02
CA TYR A 50 2.25 -0.14 -0.13
C TYR A 50 2.33 0.93 0.96
N ALA A 51 2.87 0.60 2.14
CA ALA A 51 3.15 1.56 3.19
C ALA A 51 4.28 2.50 2.76
N ASP A 52 5.38 1.95 2.24
CA ASP A 52 6.52 2.73 1.72
C ASP A 52 6.08 3.67 0.59
N ALA A 53 5.30 3.16 -0.38
CA ALA A 53 4.74 3.99 -1.44
C ALA A 53 3.79 5.10 -0.93
N SER A 54 3.05 4.83 0.16
CA SER A 54 2.19 5.83 0.78
C SER A 54 2.99 6.91 1.52
N VAL A 55 4.10 6.53 2.17
CA VAL A 55 5.03 7.45 2.84
C VAL A 55 5.69 8.37 1.82
N GLU A 56 6.17 7.82 0.70
CA GLU A 56 6.77 8.59 -0.39
C GLU A 56 5.76 9.60 -0.97
N LEU A 57 4.52 9.18 -1.21
CA LEU A 57 3.47 10.07 -1.70
C LEU A 57 3.15 11.19 -0.70
N ALA A 58 3.19 10.91 0.60
CA ALA A 58 2.97 11.90 1.65
C ALA A 58 4.12 12.92 1.73
N ALA A 59 5.37 12.46 1.56
CA ALA A 59 6.54 13.33 1.48
C ALA A 59 6.46 14.27 0.28
N ASP A 60 6.15 13.76 -0.92
CA ASP A 60 5.96 14.59 -2.12
C ASP A 60 4.83 15.63 -1.94
N PHE A 61 3.74 15.24 -1.29
CA PHE A 61 2.66 16.18 -0.96
C PHE A 61 3.16 17.29 -0.02
N TYR A 62 3.84 16.92 1.05
CA TYR A 62 4.36 17.85 2.04
C TYR A 62 5.34 18.84 1.40
N ASP A 63 6.29 18.37 0.59
CA ASP A 63 7.27 19.22 -0.09
C ASP A 63 6.59 20.20 -1.05
N ALA A 64 5.59 19.74 -1.80
CA ALA A 64 4.86 20.63 -2.70
C ALA A 64 4.07 21.71 -1.96
N GLU A 65 3.44 21.38 -0.83
CA GLU A 65 2.74 22.38 0.00
C GLU A 65 3.74 23.35 0.66
N ARG A 66 4.93 22.86 1.07
CA ARG A 66 6.01 23.69 1.62
C ARG A 66 6.48 24.72 0.58
N VAL A 67 6.73 24.28 -0.65
CA VAL A 67 7.11 25.16 -1.77
C VAL A 67 6.00 26.17 -2.07
N ALA A 68 4.73 25.72 -2.11
CA ALA A 68 3.59 26.62 -2.35
C ALA A 68 3.44 27.69 -1.26
N ALA A 69 3.73 27.34 -0.01
CA ALA A 69 3.69 28.25 1.13
C ALA A 69 4.85 29.26 1.18
N ARG A 70 5.83 29.18 0.26
CA ARG A 70 7.08 29.99 0.26
C ARG A 70 7.89 29.89 1.55
N VAL A 71 7.66 28.86 2.34
CA VAL A 71 8.46 28.56 3.54
C VAL A 71 9.72 27.89 3.00
N THR A 72 10.79 28.67 2.83
CA THR A 72 12.09 28.17 2.33
C THR A 72 12.89 27.59 3.48
#